data_AF-A0A087CFR8-F1
#
_entry.id   AF-A0A087CFR8-F1
#
_cell.length_a   1.000
_cell.length_b   1.000
_cell.length_c   1.000
_cell.angle_alpha   90.00
_cell.angle_beta   90.00
_cell.angle_gamma   90.00
#
_symmetry.space_group_name_H-M   'P 1'
#
loop_
_entity.id
_entity.type
_entity.pdbx_description
1 polymer ?
#
loop_
_entity_poly.entity_id
_entity_poly.type
_entity_poly.pdbx_seq_one_letter_code
_entity_poly.pdbx_strand_id
1 'polypeptide(L)'
;MTAQASRALIIVDVQPTFCEGGELAVAGGNATAQRIADFVHARYDAYDYIATTQDWHIEPGSHFSQSPDFVDTWPAHGVAGTPNARLHPLIEALDIPHHFTKGQYAAAYSGFEGVELGANAEHPSRDEVQEALDRHQTLAAALQEHGISDVDVVGIAESHCVKETALDASRLGYHVRVFSNLTVPVSEEQGIRAREEMLAEGIDIVPWLVALEGAAAEDTVADGMSVKDAAAGDAAVAGTEGEETGILDESAIATHDEHGVPIPVTIPIDLAPGVRVVFTTRLGGSSSGDYATFNLGGKGGDELLNVVTNRMALSQELGHELSLISQVHSGRAVDADELWTRNAPYGFDASGSTAVAPVAEGLSDAAESAEAHTVSADGQVSTSQAFALGMFAADCLPVLLADPEHGVIAAAHCGRMGLVRGIIGETVDLMVSRGADREGIVATLGPCICGDCYEVGEDIAQEFEAHFPGTRTVTRFGGPGVDIAQAARDELSKAGVHRIVSARSRVEAATQYLREDDELERICESDGGETLPIRLSHMRHGLCTLENPLWYSHRASVLAGKRQEGRMLALIMRV
;
A
#
# COMPACT_ATOMS: atom_id res chain seq x y z
N MET A 1 -10.85 16.63 30.35
CA MET A 1 -9.85 17.38 29.56
C MET A 1 -8.54 16.65 29.73
N THR A 2 -8.38 15.54 29.03
CA THR A 2 -7.06 14.97 28.75
C THR A 2 -6.31 16.03 27.95
N ALA A 3 -5.12 16.42 28.38
CA ALA A 3 -4.30 17.36 27.63
C ALA A 3 -3.94 16.68 26.30
N GLN A 4 -4.18 17.36 25.19
CA GLN A 4 -3.71 16.93 23.88
C GLN A 4 -2.18 16.86 23.94
N ALA A 5 -1.60 15.76 23.47
CA ALA A 5 -0.15 15.56 23.46
C ALA A 5 0.52 16.57 22.51
N SER A 6 1.60 17.22 22.98
CA SER A 6 2.36 18.22 22.21
C SER A 6 3.43 17.53 21.37
N ARG A 7 3.46 17.79 20.06
CA ARG A 7 4.19 16.93 19.10
C ARG A 7 5.20 17.68 18.25
N ALA A 8 6.37 17.09 18.07
CA ALA A 8 7.41 17.58 17.17
C ALA A 8 7.62 16.68 15.95
N LEU A 9 7.98 17.28 14.81
CA LEU A 9 8.53 16.59 13.64
C LEU A 9 10.02 16.92 13.50
N ILE A 10 10.87 15.90 13.43
CA ILE A 10 12.31 16.03 13.20
C ILE A 10 12.65 15.47 11.82
N ILE A 11 13.11 16.36 10.93
CA ILE A 11 13.52 16.03 9.56
C ILE A 11 15.04 15.87 9.53
N VAL A 12 15.49 14.62 9.45
CA VAL A 12 16.88 14.24 9.66
C VAL A 12 17.64 14.20 8.34
N ASP A 13 18.64 15.07 8.24
CA ASP A 13 19.74 15.02 7.27
C ASP A 13 19.29 14.88 5.80
N VAL A 14 18.20 15.57 5.45
CA VAL A 14 17.71 15.62 4.07
C VAL A 14 18.53 16.67 3.31
N GLN A 15 19.75 16.29 2.93
CA GLN A 15 20.75 17.14 2.25
C GLN A 15 21.13 16.53 0.90
N PRO A 16 21.49 17.34 -0.13
CA PRO A 16 21.96 16.81 -1.41
C PRO A 16 23.15 15.86 -1.29
N THR A 17 23.97 15.99 -0.24
CA THR A 17 25.03 15.01 0.10
C THR A 17 24.53 13.57 0.12
N PHE A 18 23.30 13.33 0.59
CA PHE A 18 22.71 11.99 0.72
C PHE A 18 21.70 11.65 -0.40
N CYS A 19 21.49 12.55 -1.35
CA CYS A 19 20.66 12.33 -2.52
C CYS A 19 21.48 11.90 -3.74
N GLU A 20 20.82 11.43 -4.78
CA GLU A 20 21.48 11.05 -6.04
C GLU A 20 22.34 12.20 -6.60
N GLY A 21 23.63 11.94 -6.79
CA GLY A 21 24.63 12.92 -7.21
C GLY A 21 25.48 13.52 -6.07
N GLY A 22 25.12 13.27 -4.81
CA GLY A 22 25.89 13.66 -3.63
C GLY A 22 27.06 12.74 -3.30
N GLU A 23 27.85 13.12 -2.28
CA GLU A 23 29.04 12.38 -1.84
C GLU A 23 28.72 11.00 -1.23
N LEU A 24 27.56 10.90 -0.57
CA LEU A 24 27.06 9.68 0.09
C LEU A 24 25.62 9.38 -0.35
N ALA A 25 25.39 9.44 -1.66
CA ALA A 25 24.08 9.23 -2.26
C ALA A 25 23.43 7.91 -1.80
N VAL A 26 22.23 8.02 -1.24
CA VAL A 26 21.34 6.89 -0.96
C VAL A 26 20.34 6.76 -2.11
N ALA A 27 20.16 5.55 -2.63
CA ALA A 27 19.19 5.31 -3.69
C ALA A 27 17.77 5.59 -3.17
N GLY A 28 17.04 6.47 -3.85
CA GLY A 28 15.73 6.96 -3.40
C GLY A 28 15.80 8.20 -2.50
N GLY A 29 16.97 8.82 -2.32
CA GLY A 29 17.15 10.01 -1.49
C GLY A 29 16.31 11.20 -1.97
N ASN A 30 16.38 11.56 -3.26
CA ASN A 30 15.56 12.65 -3.82
C ASN A 30 14.05 12.34 -3.71
N ALA A 31 13.65 11.10 -3.97
CA ALA A 31 12.26 10.68 -3.86
C ALA A 31 11.75 10.77 -2.40
N THR A 32 12.61 10.45 -1.42
CA THR A 32 12.29 10.57 0.00
C THR A 32 12.18 12.04 0.42
N ALA A 33 13.05 12.91 -0.08
CA ALA A 33 12.96 14.36 0.15
C ALA A 33 11.63 14.94 -0.37
N GLN A 34 11.17 14.50 -1.55
CA GLN A 34 9.86 14.88 -2.09
C GLN A 34 8.71 14.42 -1.19
N ARG A 35 8.68 13.13 -0.82
CA ARG A 35 7.62 12.60 0.07
C ARG A 35 7.58 13.32 1.42
N ILE A 36 8.73 13.69 1.98
CA ILE A 36 8.81 14.49 3.22
C ILE A 36 8.23 15.89 2.99
N ALA A 37 8.57 16.55 1.89
CA ALA A 37 8.05 17.88 1.57
C ALA A 37 6.52 17.87 1.41
N ASP A 38 5.98 16.88 0.70
CA ASP A 38 4.53 16.71 0.51
C ASP A 38 3.83 16.44 1.84
N PHE A 39 4.42 15.58 2.67
CA PHE A 39 3.92 15.29 4.00
C PHE A 39 3.85 16.56 4.87
N VAL A 40 4.94 17.33 4.92
CA VAL A 40 4.99 18.57 5.69
C VAL A 40 3.98 19.58 5.15
N HIS A 41 3.83 19.71 3.83
CA HIS A 41 2.81 20.60 3.25
C HIS A 41 1.39 20.23 3.67
N ALA A 42 1.09 18.92 3.70
CA ALA A 42 -0.23 18.42 4.08
C ALA A 42 -0.50 18.49 5.60
N ARG A 43 0.53 18.48 6.44
CA ARG A 43 0.43 18.22 7.89
C ARG A 43 1.19 19.21 8.76
N TYR A 44 1.65 20.34 8.23
CA TYR A 44 2.40 21.35 8.97
C TYR A 44 1.71 21.71 10.30
N ASP A 45 0.40 21.98 10.24
CA ASP A 45 -0.40 22.39 11.40
C ASP A 45 -0.68 21.25 12.41
N ALA A 46 -0.25 20.01 12.13
CA ALA A 46 -0.37 18.89 13.05
C ALA A 46 0.79 18.82 14.07
N TYR A 47 1.78 19.71 13.95
CA TYR A 47 2.97 19.74 14.78
C TYR A 47 3.09 21.08 15.51
N ASP A 48 3.35 21.01 16.81
CA ASP A 48 3.66 22.17 17.64
C ASP A 48 5.10 22.66 17.43
N TYR A 49 5.96 21.79 16.90
CA TYR A 49 7.36 22.08 16.63
C TYR A 49 7.86 21.30 15.42
N ILE A 50 8.56 21.96 14.49
CA ILE A 50 9.22 21.30 13.34
C ILE A 50 10.66 21.76 13.29
N ALA A 51 11.60 20.82 13.19
CA ALA A 51 13.02 21.11 13.07
C ALA A 51 13.70 20.22 12.03
N THR A 52 14.77 20.74 11.43
CA THR A 52 15.68 19.95 10.60
C THR A 52 17.00 19.70 11.33
N THR A 53 17.64 18.59 10.98
CA THR A 53 19.04 18.32 11.37
C THR A 53 19.89 18.18 10.12
N GLN A 54 21.18 18.52 10.22
CA GLN A 54 22.12 18.46 9.11
C GLN A 54 23.52 18.07 9.57
N ASP A 55 24.18 17.20 8.82
CA ASP A 55 25.64 17.05 8.90
C ASP A 55 26.34 18.30 8.36
N TRP A 56 27.19 18.89 9.19
CA TRP A 56 27.83 20.18 8.92
C TRP A 56 29.31 20.17 9.35
N HIS A 57 30.12 19.39 8.64
CA HIS A 57 31.48 19.08 9.03
C HIS A 57 32.50 20.18 8.64
N ILE A 58 33.30 20.65 9.62
CA ILE A 58 34.44 21.57 9.40
C ILE A 58 35.76 20.80 9.59
N GLU A 59 35.97 20.26 10.78
CA GLU A 59 37.13 19.41 11.13
C GLU A 59 36.67 18.23 12.02
N PRO A 60 35.95 17.24 11.48
CA PRO A 60 35.37 16.15 12.27
C PRO A 60 36.39 15.07 12.67
N GLY A 61 37.68 15.27 12.38
CA GLY A 61 38.75 14.35 12.78
C GLY A 61 38.72 13.03 12.02
N SER A 62 38.76 11.91 12.75
CA SER A 62 38.82 10.56 12.17
C SER A 62 37.53 10.13 11.46
N HIS A 63 36.46 10.90 11.56
CA HIS A 63 35.21 10.69 10.81
C HIS A 63 35.48 10.63 9.30
N PHE A 64 36.40 11.46 8.81
CA PHE A 64 36.79 11.44 7.40
C PHE A 64 38.00 10.55 7.15
N SER A 65 37.86 9.64 6.18
CA SER A 65 38.88 8.69 5.75
C SER A 65 38.95 8.61 4.22
N GLN A 66 40.16 8.46 3.68
CA GLN A 66 40.37 8.12 2.27
C GLN A 66 40.16 6.62 1.99
N SER A 67 39.98 5.81 3.04
CA SER A 67 39.66 4.38 2.98
C SER A 67 38.59 4.08 4.03
N PRO A 68 37.34 4.56 3.80
CA PRO A 68 36.25 4.42 4.75
C PRO A 68 35.83 2.96 4.92
N ASP A 69 35.39 2.61 6.13
CA ASP A 69 34.74 1.33 6.43
C ASP A 69 33.22 1.38 6.27
N PHE A 70 32.64 2.58 6.06
CA PHE A 70 31.20 2.81 5.92
C PHE A 70 30.40 2.36 7.16
N VAL A 71 31.06 2.41 8.32
CA VAL A 71 30.47 2.17 9.64
C VAL A 71 30.79 3.35 10.55
N ASP A 72 32.07 3.55 10.85
CA ASP A 72 32.56 4.60 11.75
C ASP A 72 33.34 5.70 11.00
N THR A 73 33.75 5.42 9.76
CA THR A 73 34.56 6.30 8.93
C THR A 73 34.00 6.42 7.52
N TRP A 74 34.06 7.63 6.98
CA TRP A 74 33.34 8.04 5.78
C TRP A 74 34.25 8.84 4.84
N PRO A 75 33.97 8.88 3.52
CA PRO A 75 34.56 9.91 2.66
C PRO A 75 34.11 11.30 3.12
N ALA A 76 34.78 12.36 2.69
CA ALA A 76 34.34 13.72 2.99
C ALA A 76 32.92 13.96 2.43
N HIS A 77 32.01 14.40 3.28
CA HIS A 77 30.59 14.63 2.99
C HIS A 77 30.07 15.73 3.92
N GLY A 78 28.89 16.33 3.64
CA GLY A 78 28.29 17.33 4.54
C GLY A 78 29.23 18.48 4.91
N VAL A 79 30.17 18.82 4.03
CA VAL A 79 31.24 19.79 4.34
C VAL A 79 30.65 21.18 4.44
N ALA A 80 30.88 21.83 5.58
CA ALA A 80 30.37 23.16 5.90
C ALA A 80 30.58 24.17 4.75
N GLY A 81 29.53 24.93 4.43
CA GLY A 81 29.56 25.94 3.37
C GLY A 81 29.54 25.41 1.93
N THR A 82 29.52 24.09 1.71
CA THR A 82 29.32 23.54 0.37
C THR A 82 27.84 23.49 -0.01
N PRO A 83 27.49 23.54 -1.32
CA PRO A 83 26.10 23.38 -1.77
C PRO A 83 25.46 22.07 -1.30
N ASN A 84 26.22 20.98 -1.24
CA ASN A 84 25.70 19.66 -0.89
C ASN A 84 25.43 19.50 0.62
N ALA A 85 26.04 20.33 1.47
CA ALA A 85 25.75 20.36 2.90
C ALA A 85 24.48 21.15 3.25
N ARG A 86 23.93 21.94 2.33
CA ARG A 86 22.66 22.64 2.57
C ARG A 86 21.49 21.68 2.65
N LEU A 87 20.34 22.14 3.13
CA LEU A 87 19.11 21.37 3.03
C LEU A 87 18.79 21.10 1.56
N HIS A 88 18.17 19.95 1.29
CA HIS A 88 17.64 19.66 -0.03
C HIS A 88 16.67 20.79 -0.44
N PRO A 89 16.66 21.27 -1.70
CA PRO A 89 15.86 22.42 -2.11
C PRO A 89 14.37 22.32 -1.76
N LEU A 90 13.81 21.10 -1.82
CA LEU A 90 12.41 20.84 -1.44
C LEU A 90 12.14 21.04 0.05
N ILE A 91 13.12 20.76 0.91
CA ILE A 91 13.01 20.96 2.36
C ILE A 91 13.31 22.41 2.72
N GLU A 92 14.29 23.03 2.05
CA GLU A 92 14.58 24.47 2.19
C GLU A 92 13.34 25.31 1.86
N ALA A 93 12.58 24.92 0.82
CA ALA A 93 11.34 25.59 0.42
C ALA A 93 10.18 25.49 1.42
N LEU A 94 10.29 24.66 2.47
CA LEU A 94 9.27 24.56 3.52
C LEU A 94 9.37 25.68 4.56
N ASP A 95 10.43 26.50 4.51
CA ASP A 95 10.68 27.61 5.46
C ASP A 95 10.57 27.17 6.93
N ILE A 96 11.08 25.98 7.26
CA ILE A 96 11.10 25.45 8.63
C ILE A 96 11.93 26.38 9.52
N PRO A 97 11.43 26.81 10.70
CA PRO A 97 12.08 27.85 11.48
C PRO A 97 13.33 27.38 12.24
N HIS A 98 13.44 26.08 12.53
CA HIS A 98 14.46 25.54 13.42
C HIS A 98 15.41 24.60 12.70
N HIS A 99 16.71 24.88 12.81
CA HIS A 99 17.76 24.14 12.11
C HIS A 99 18.94 23.84 13.03
N PHE A 100 19.19 22.55 13.25
CA PHE A 100 20.29 22.06 14.08
C PHE A 100 21.39 21.48 13.21
N THR A 101 22.61 21.99 13.35
CA THR A 101 23.77 21.48 12.64
C THR A 101 24.62 20.64 13.60
N LYS A 102 25.06 19.47 13.14
CA LYS A 102 25.88 18.53 13.92
C LYS A 102 27.21 18.20 13.22
N GLY A 103 28.16 17.72 14.01
CA GLY A 103 29.42 17.18 13.48
C GLY A 103 30.49 18.19 13.06
N GLN A 104 30.38 19.48 13.46
CA GLN A 104 31.32 20.53 13.04
C GLN A 104 32.78 20.17 13.37
N TYR A 105 33.00 19.56 14.54
CA TYR A 105 34.33 19.35 15.11
C TYR A 105 34.56 17.96 15.74
N ALA A 106 33.62 17.05 15.54
CA ALA A 106 33.63 15.66 15.97
C ALA A 106 32.71 14.83 15.06
N ALA A 107 32.78 13.50 15.14
CA ALA A 107 31.73 12.66 14.57
C ALA A 107 30.42 12.87 15.36
N ALA A 108 29.30 12.91 14.65
CA ALA A 108 27.96 13.01 15.22
C ALA A 108 26.98 12.30 14.30
N TYR A 109 26.00 11.61 14.88
CA TYR A 109 24.99 10.87 14.13
C TYR A 109 23.58 11.33 14.51
N SER A 110 23.34 11.59 15.80
CA SER A 110 22.03 11.98 16.29
C SER A 110 21.79 13.48 16.16
N GLY A 111 20.58 13.86 15.78
CA GLY A 111 20.10 15.24 15.80
C GLY A 111 20.24 15.93 17.15
N PHE A 112 20.24 15.15 18.24
CA PHE A 112 20.41 15.65 19.61
C PHE A 112 21.85 16.07 19.94
N GLU A 113 22.82 15.75 19.08
CA GLU A 113 24.20 16.23 19.16
C GLU A 113 24.38 17.59 18.46
N GLY A 114 23.34 18.08 17.78
CA GLY A 114 23.36 19.33 17.03
C GLY A 114 23.07 20.58 17.87
N VAL A 115 23.50 21.72 17.33
CA VAL A 115 23.22 23.06 17.88
C VAL A 115 22.61 23.98 16.83
N GLU A 116 21.79 24.92 17.29
CA GLU A 116 21.22 25.99 16.46
C GLU A 116 22.07 27.26 16.57
N LEU A 117 22.76 27.61 15.48
CA LEU A 117 23.74 28.69 15.42
C LEU A 117 23.27 29.93 14.62
N GLY A 118 22.02 29.90 14.14
CA GLY A 118 21.41 30.94 13.31
C GLY A 118 21.83 30.86 11.83
N ALA A 119 20.96 31.39 10.95
CA ALA A 119 21.03 31.18 9.50
C ALA A 119 22.32 31.66 8.78
N ASN A 120 23.17 32.46 9.44
CA ASN A 120 24.40 33.01 8.83
C ASN A 120 25.69 32.29 9.27
N ALA A 121 25.60 31.30 10.15
CA ALA A 121 26.76 30.61 10.71
C ALA A 121 27.24 29.48 9.79
N GLU A 122 27.80 29.81 8.61
CA GLU A 122 28.30 28.78 7.69
C GLU A 122 29.55 28.04 8.21
N HIS A 123 30.43 28.74 8.95
CA HIS A 123 31.68 28.16 9.50
C HIS A 123 31.90 28.61 10.96
N PRO A 124 31.03 28.18 11.89
CA PRO A 124 31.17 28.53 13.30
C PRO A 124 32.48 27.99 13.87
N SER A 125 33.16 28.80 14.66
CA SER A 125 34.35 28.40 15.42
C SER A 125 34.01 27.42 16.56
N ARG A 126 35.01 26.69 17.07
CA ARG A 126 34.86 25.79 18.22
C ARG A 126 34.27 26.52 19.45
N ASP A 127 34.68 27.76 19.67
CA ASP A 127 34.20 28.59 20.77
C ASP A 127 32.72 28.98 20.57
N GLU A 128 32.29 29.26 19.35
CA GLU A 128 30.87 29.56 19.04
C GLU A 128 29.97 28.32 19.21
N VAL A 129 30.43 27.15 18.76
CA VAL A 129 29.72 25.88 19.00
C VAL A 129 29.61 25.58 20.50
N GLN A 130 30.71 25.75 21.24
CA GLN A 130 30.71 25.55 22.69
C GLN A 130 29.81 26.56 23.40
N GLU A 131 29.82 27.83 22.99
CA GLU A 131 28.95 28.85 23.56
C GLU A 131 27.47 28.54 23.32
N ALA A 132 27.11 27.99 22.16
CA ALA A 132 25.74 27.55 21.88
C ALA A 132 25.30 26.37 22.77
N LEU A 133 26.20 25.41 23.00
CA LEU A 133 25.98 24.31 23.95
C LEU A 133 25.78 24.85 25.38
N ASP A 134 26.64 25.78 25.82
CA ASP A 134 26.57 26.39 27.15
C ASP A 134 25.29 27.22 27.35
N ARG A 135 24.73 27.77 26.26
CA ARG A 135 23.44 28.47 26.22
C ARG A 135 22.24 27.55 26.04
N HIS A 136 22.45 26.23 25.98
CA HIS A 136 21.40 25.24 25.74
C HIS A 136 20.66 25.44 24.42
N GLN A 137 21.35 25.85 23.35
CA GLN A 137 20.79 25.95 21.99
C GLN A 137 20.80 24.58 21.28
N THR A 138 20.35 23.54 21.99
CA THR A 138 20.33 22.15 21.52
C THR A 138 18.91 21.70 21.21
N LEU A 139 18.77 20.67 20.37
CA LEU A 139 17.45 20.11 20.04
C LEU A 139 16.71 19.65 21.30
N ALA A 140 17.40 18.99 22.23
CA ALA A 140 16.82 18.54 23.51
C ALA A 140 16.21 19.69 24.32
N ALA A 141 16.95 20.80 24.45
CA ALA A 141 16.49 21.96 25.20
C ALA A 141 15.31 22.65 24.51
N ALA A 142 15.32 22.74 23.18
CA ALA A 142 14.24 23.33 22.41
C ALA A 142 12.93 22.53 22.54
N LEU A 143 13.00 21.20 22.42
CA LEU A 143 11.83 20.32 22.61
C LEU A 143 11.28 20.40 24.04
N GLN A 144 12.17 20.46 25.04
CA GLN A 144 11.78 20.62 26.43
C GLN A 144 11.10 21.97 26.70
N GLU A 145 11.61 23.07 26.14
CA GLU A 145 11.02 24.41 26.28
C GLU A 145 9.61 24.48 25.67
N HIS A 146 9.38 23.78 24.57
CA HIS A 146 8.08 23.68 23.89
C HIS A 146 7.14 22.65 24.53
N GLY A 147 7.58 21.95 25.59
CA GLY A 147 6.75 20.97 26.30
C GLY A 147 6.33 19.78 25.45
N ILE A 148 7.18 19.39 24.48
CA ILE A 148 6.95 18.27 23.57
C ILE A 148 6.94 16.96 24.35
N SER A 149 5.97 16.10 24.08
CA SER A 149 5.87 14.73 24.61
C SER A 149 6.09 13.66 23.54
N ASP A 150 5.80 14.00 22.28
CA ASP A 150 5.78 13.08 21.15
C ASP A 150 6.72 13.59 20.04
N VAL A 151 7.52 12.69 19.47
CA VAL A 151 8.48 13.01 18.40
C VAL A 151 8.25 12.09 17.22
N ASP A 152 7.94 12.68 16.06
CA ASP A 152 7.95 11.97 14.78
C ASP A 152 9.27 12.24 14.06
N VAL A 153 9.90 11.19 13.53
CA VAL A 153 11.19 11.26 12.85
C VAL A 153 11.06 10.79 11.41
N VAL A 154 11.60 11.58 10.50
CA VAL A 154 11.68 11.32 9.04
C VAL A 154 13.08 11.69 8.56
N GLY A 155 13.52 11.21 7.40
CA GLY A 155 14.83 11.64 6.89
C GLY A 155 15.54 10.65 5.97
N ILE A 156 16.78 10.97 5.62
CA ILE A 156 17.64 10.11 4.80
C ILE A 156 18.67 9.44 5.70
N ALA A 157 19.20 8.30 5.24
CA ALA A 157 20.09 7.42 6.01
C ALA A 157 19.38 6.86 7.25
N GLU A 158 18.22 6.22 7.04
CA GLU A 158 17.42 5.50 8.04
C GLU A 158 18.31 4.69 8.99
N SER A 159 19.30 4.00 8.40
CA SER A 159 20.18 3.10 9.13
C SER A 159 21.22 3.75 10.06
N HIS A 160 21.36 5.07 10.00
CA HIS A 160 22.37 5.83 10.73
C HIS A 160 21.69 7.01 11.44
N CYS A 161 21.70 8.20 10.85
CA CYS A 161 21.30 9.43 11.53
C CYS A 161 19.84 9.43 12.01
N VAL A 162 18.91 8.91 11.19
CA VAL A 162 17.50 8.77 11.58
C VAL A 162 17.37 7.83 12.79
N LYS A 163 17.99 6.65 12.70
CA LYS A 163 18.00 5.66 13.79
C LYS A 163 18.58 6.23 15.07
N GLU A 164 19.78 6.83 15.03
CA GLU A 164 20.41 7.40 16.22
C GLU A 164 19.60 8.57 16.81
N THR A 165 19.00 9.40 15.96
CA THR A 165 18.10 10.48 16.41
C THR A 165 16.86 9.92 17.12
N ALA A 166 16.24 8.88 16.55
CA ALA A 166 15.06 8.25 17.14
C ALA A 166 15.41 7.55 18.46
N LEU A 167 16.55 6.86 18.53
CA LEU A 167 17.07 6.21 19.73
C LEU A 167 17.33 7.23 20.85
N ASP A 168 17.97 8.35 20.54
CA ASP A 168 18.21 9.40 21.54
C ASP A 168 16.93 10.09 22.00
N ALA A 169 15.95 10.31 21.10
CA ALA A 169 14.64 10.79 21.51
C ALA A 169 13.97 9.83 22.51
N SER A 170 14.02 8.52 22.24
CA SER A 170 13.45 7.51 23.14
C SER A 170 14.17 7.53 24.51
N ARG A 171 15.51 7.57 24.52
CA ARG A 171 16.33 7.66 25.74
C ARG A 171 16.07 8.92 26.56
N LEU A 172 15.68 10.02 25.91
CA LEU A 172 15.28 11.27 26.55
C LEU A 172 13.82 11.26 27.07
N GLY A 173 13.07 10.19 26.80
CA GLY A 173 11.74 9.94 27.36
C GLY A 173 10.57 10.42 26.49
N TYR A 174 10.82 10.75 25.22
CA TYR A 174 9.74 11.08 24.28
C TYR A 174 9.04 9.81 23.77
N HIS A 175 7.75 9.93 23.43
CA HIS A 175 7.08 8.91 22.62
C HIS A 175 7.53 9.08 21.16
N VAL A 176 8.23 8.10 20.60
CA VAL A 176 8.88 8.25 19.28
C VAL A 176 8.17 7.41 18.22
N ARG A 177 7.89 8.03 17.07
CA ARG A 177 7.48 7.33 15.86
C ARG A 177 8.43 7.66 14.71
N VAL A 178 8.80 6.66 13.94
CA VAL A 178 9.60 6.81 12.72
C VAL A 178 8.71 6.48 11.54
N PHE A 179 8.56 7.42 10.60
CA PHE A 179 7.70 7.18 9.46
C PHE A 179 8.41 6.43 8.34
N SER A 180 8.15 5.12 8.26
CA SER A 180 8.87 4.21 7.37
C SER A 180 8.77 4.56 5.88
N ASN A 181 7.65 5.17 5.45
CA ASN A 181 7.50 5.64 4.07
C ASN A 181 8.13 7.02 3.81
N LEU A 182 8.63 7.69 4.85
CA LEU A 182 9.36 8.97 4.81
C LEU A 182 10.81 8.82 5.27
N THR A 183 11.32 7.59 5.31
CA THR A 183 12.72 7.27 5.56
C THR A 183 13.29 6.42 4.42
N VAL A 184 14.62 6.44 4.27
CA VAL A 184 15.33 5.54 3.35
C VAL A 184 16.69 5.13 3.93
N PRO A 185 17.00 3.82 4.03
CA PRO A 185 18.27 3.36 4.59
C PRO A 185 19.41 3.46 3.58
N VAL A 186 20.65 3.56 4.08
CA VAL A 186 21.86 3.54 3.23
C VAL A 186 21.96 2.26 2.41
N SER A 187 21.54 1.13 2.99
CA SER A 187 21.34 -0.14 2.31
C SER A 187 20.23 -0.91 3.00
N GLU A 188 19.55 -1.80 2.27
CA GLU A 188 18.45 -2.57 2.85
C GLU A 188 18.89 -3.45 4.04
N GLU A 189 20.07 -4.07 3.94
CA GLU A 189 20.63 -4.88 5.05
C GLU A 189 20.83 -4.05 6.32
N GLN A 190 21.35 -2.83 6.19
CA GLN A 190 21.51 -1.92 7.33
C GLN A 190 20.17 -1.36 7.81
N GLY A 191 19.22 -1.13 6.90
CA GLY A 191 17.87 -0.70 7.24
C GLY A 191 17.15 -1.72 8.12
N ILE A 192 17.23 -3.01 7.78
CA ILE A 192 16.67 -4.09 8.60
C ILE A 192 17.23 -4.04 10.02
N ARG A 193 18.56 -3.97 10.18
CA ARG A 193 19.22 -3.89 11.50
C ARG A 193 18.80 -2.66 12.28
N ALA A 194 18.71 -1.51 11.61
CA ALA A 194 18.31 -0.26 12.24
C ALA A 194 16.87 -0.30 12.76
N ARG A 195 15.95 -0.89 11.98
CA ARG A 195 14.57 -1.09 12.41
C ARG A 195 14.48 -2.07 13.59
N GLU A 196 15.27 -3.15 13.58
CA GLU A 196 15.36 -4.07 14.72
C GLU A 196 15.84 -3.35 15.99
N GLU A 197 16.87 -2.50 15.89
CA GLU A 197 17.39 -1.71 17.01
C GLU A 197 16.37 -0.68 17.54
N MET A 198 15.70 0.06 16.65
CA MET A 198 14.69 1.05 17.05
C MET A 198 13.47 0.38 17.72
N LEU A 199 12.98 -0.71 17.14
CA LEU A 199 11.86 -1.47 17.72
C LEU A 199 12.22 -2.02 19.11
N ALA A 200 13.46 -2.47 19.31
CA ALA A 200 13.92 -2.97 20.61
C ALA A 200 13.93 -1.89 21.71
N GLU A 201 13.96 -0.61 21.33
CA GLU A 201 13.95 0.56 22.23
C GLU A 201 12.55 1.20 22.32
N GLY A 202 11.51 0.47 21.89
CA GLY A 202 10.10 0.87 22.02
C GLY A 202 9.66 1.96 21.06
N ILE A 203 10.39 2.17 19.96
CA ILE A 203 10.07 3.18 18.94
C ILE A 203 9.09 2.58 17.95
N ASP A 204 7.98 3.27 17.68
CA ASP A 204 7.01 2.84 16.68
C ASP A 204 7.55 3.11 15.27
N ILE A 205 7.53 2.11 14.39
CA ILE A 205 7.90 2.27 12.98
C ILE A 205 6.65 2.02 12.13
N VAL A 206 6.09 3.09 11.58
CA VAL A 206 4.76 3.05 10.94
C VAL A 206 4.71 3.95 9.72
N PRO A 207 3.93 3.65 8.67
CA PRO A 207 3.64 4.65 7.64
C PRO A 207 2.87 5.83 8.24
N TRP A 208 3.19 7.07 7.82
CA TRP A 208 2.57 8.28 8.43
C TRP A 208 1.04 8.34 8.28
N LEU A 209 0.50 7.70 7.24
CA LEU A 209 -0.95 7.59 7.00
C LEU A 209 -1.66 6.77 8.09
N VAL A 210 -0.97 5.82 8.72
CA VAL A 210 -1.52 4.95 9.78
C VAL A 210 -1.44 5.63 11.15
N ALA A 211 -0.37 6.38 11.37
CA ALA A 211 -0.01 6.90 12.69
C ALA A 211 -0.97 8.00 13.21
N LEU A 212 -1.64 8.73 12.32
CA LEU A 212 -2.36 9.96 12.68
C LEU A 212 -3.89 9.83 12.69
N GLU A 213 -4.46 8.74 12.15
CA GLU A 213 -5.91 8.47 12.21
C GLU A 213 -6.40 8.09 13.63
N GLY A 214 -5.50 7.62 14.49
CA GLY A 214 -5.81 7.34 15.90
C GLY A 214 -6.10 8.59 16.76
N ALA A 215 -5.72 9.79 16.30
CA ALA A 215 -5.92 11.04 17.05
C ALA A 215 -7.21 11.79 16.65
N ALA A 216 -7.75 11.54 15.45
CA ALA A 216 -8.91 12.25 14.94
C ALA A 216 -10.26 11.61 15.33
N ALA A 217 -10.25 10.40 15.89
CA ALA A 217 -11.46 9.62 16.18
C ALA A 217 -12.25 10.12 17.41
N GLU A 218 -11.73 11.05 18.22
CA GLU A 218 -12.42 11.50 19.43
C GLU A 218 -13.28 12.78 19.27
N ASP A 219 -13.20 13.53 18.16
CA ASP A 219 -13.71 14.92 18.17
C ASP A 219 -14.65 15.37 17.02
N THR A 220 -15.37 14.45 16.35
CA THR A 220 -16.42 14.85 15.40
C THR A 220 -17.77 14.19 15.64
N VAL A 221 -18.47 14.69 16.68
CA VAL A 221 -19.93 14.57 16.78
C VAL A 221 -20.54 15.96 16.99
N ALA A 222 -20.64 16.79 15.94
CA ALA A 222 -21.63 17.88 15.91
C ALA A 222 -21.78 18.52 14.52
N ASP A 223 -23.05 18.53 14.09
CA ASP A 223 -23.74 19.44 13.16
C ASP A 223 -23.38 19.46 11.67
N GLY A 224 -24.39 19.12 10.88
CA GLY A 224 -24.31 18.98 9.44
C GLY A 224 -24.51 20.27 8.66
N MET A 225 -24.12 20.22 7.38
CA MET A 225 -24.67 21.01 6.29
C MET A 225 -24.33 20.32 4.96
N SER A 226 -25.34 20.21 4.08
CA SER A 226 -25.26 19.49 2.81
C SER A 226 -24.44 20.24 1.77
N VAL A 227 -23.62 19.54 1.01
CA VAL A 227 -22.96 20.08 -0.18
C VAL A 227 -23.84 19.79 -1.40
N LYS A 228 -24.35 20.86 -2.02
CA LYS A 228 -24.91 20.88 -3.37
C LYS A 228 -24.04 21.77 -4.24
N ASP A 229 -23.92 21.35 -5.49
CA ASP A 229 -23.54 22.10 -6.70
C ASP A 229 -22.06 22.46 -6.87
N ALA A 230 -21.40 21.73 -7.78
CA ALA A 230 -20.56 22.34 -8.83
C ALA A 230 -20.30 21.31 -9.96
N ALA A 231 -21.20 21.29 -10.94
CA ALA A 231 -20.92 20.76 -12.27
C ALA A 231 -20.82 21.94 -13.25
N ALA A 232 -19.91 21.78 -14.22
CA ALA A 232 -19.76 22.50 -15.49
C ALA A 232 -19.01 23.84 -15.48
N GLY A 233 -17.98 23.89 -16.33
CA GLY A 233 -17.25 25.10 -16.70
C GLY A 233 -16.17 24.83 -17.74
N ASP A 234 -16.58 24.52 -18.97
CA ASP A 234 -15.75 24.49 -20.17
C ASP A 234 -15.39 25.94 -20.59
N ALA A 235 -14.11 26.24 -20.83
CA ALA A 235 -13.68 27.46 -21.52
C ALA A 235 -12.26 27.35 -22.10
N ALA A 236 -12.21 27.52 -23.42
CA ALA A 236 -11.04 27.56 -24.29
C ALA A 236 -10.03 28.67 -23.96
N VAL A 237 -8.75 28.43 -24.28
CA VAL A 237 -7.72 29.47 -24.41
C VAL A 237 -7.01 29.34 -25.75
N ALA A 238 -7.01 30.44 -26.50
CA ALA A 238 -6.25 30.66 -27.72
C ALA A 238 -4.77 30.94 -27.38
N GLY A 239 -3.85 30.41 -28.19
CA GLY A 239 -2.43 30.32 -27.84
C GLY A 239 -1.56 31.56 -28.07
N THR A 240 -0.30 31.41 -27.67
CA THR A 240 0.89 32.05 -28.26
C THR A 240 2.09 31.11 -28.08
N GLU A 241 2.99 31.20 -29.05
CA GLU A 241 4.03 30.26 -29.45
C GLU A 241 5.18 30.04 -28.45
N GLY A 242 5.74 28.82 -28.48
CA GLY A 242 7.19 28.64 -28.55
C GLY A 242 7.85 27.94 -27.37
N GLU A 243 7.71 26.61 -27.25
CA GLU A 243 8.72 25.73 -26.66
C GLU A 243 8.51 24.31 -27.18
N GLU A 244 9.58 23.65 -27.60
CA GLU A 244 9.57 22.34 -28.27
C GLU A 244 8.96 21.27 -27.36
N THR A 245 7.68 20.98 -27.55
CA THR A 245 7.03 19.83 -26.95
C THR A 245 7.56 18.57 -27.65
N GLY A 246 8.47 17.86 -26.98
CA GLY A 246 8.53 16.42 -27.16
C GLY A 246 7.12 15.90 -27.00
N ILE A 247 6.64 15.15 -28.00
CA ILE A 247 5.35 14.46 -27.93
C ILE A 247 5.45 13.56 -26.70
N LEU A 248 4.86 13.99 -25.58
CA LEU A 248 4.61 13.10 -24.45
C LEU A 248 3.69 12.03 -25.01
N ASP A 249 4.13 10.79 -24.88
CA ASP A 249 3.33 9.65 -25.26
C ASP A 249 2.15 9.55 -24.26
N GLU A 250 1.03 10.21 -24.57
CA GLU A 250 -0.20 10.23 -23.76
C GLU A 250 -0.85 8.83 -23.63
N SER A 251 -0.22 7.77 -24.14
CA SER A 251 -0.70 6.38 -24.07
C SER A 251 -0.13 5.59 -22.89
N ALA A 252 0.95 6.04 -22.25
CA ALA A 252 1.54 5.36 -21.11
C ALA A 252 0.80 5.69 -19.80
N ILE A 253 0.21 4.67 -19.17
CA ILE A 253 -0.40 4.81 -17.85
C ILE A 253 0.74 4.93 -16.83
N ALA A 254 0.77 6.01 -16.06
CA ALA A 254 1.71 6.15 -14.96
C ALA A 254 1.44 5.03 -13.93
N THR A 255 2.47 4.24 -13.62
CA THR A 255 2.35 3.14 -12.63
C THR A 255 2.39 3.64 -11.19
N HIS A 256 2.85 4.88 -10.99
CA HIS A 256 2.90 5.57 -9.71
C HIS A 256 2.47 7.03 -9.91
N ASP A 257 1.90 7.63 -8.88
CA ASP A 257 1.55 9.05 -8.88
C ASP A 257 2.79 9.93 -8.71
N GLU A 258 2.57 11.26 -8.71
CA GLU A 258 3.63 12.25 -8.55
C GLU A 258 4.39 12.11 -7.21
N HIS A 259 3.83 11.38 -6.24
CA HIS A 259 4.39 11.12 -4.92
C HIS A 259 5.05 9.73 -4.81
N GLY A 260 5.07 8.95 -5.89
CA GLY A 260 5.62 7.59 -5.90
C GLY A 260 4.72 6.56 -5.22
N VAL A 261 3.44 6.85 -5.00
CA VAL A 261 2.44 5.87 -4.55
C VAL A 261 1.96 5.09 -5.77
N PRO A 262 1.83 3.75 -5.71
CA PRO A 262 1.35 2.98 -6.85
C PRO A 262 -0.05 3.44 -7.28
N ILE A 263 -0.26 3.56 -8.59
CA ILE A 263 -1.58 3.81 -9.18
C ILE A 263 -2.13 2.47 -9.66
N PRO A 264 -3.05 1.84 -8.91
CA PRO A 264 -3.53 0.53 -9.28
C PRO A 264 -4.41 0.59 -10.52
N VAL A 265 -4.14 -0.30 -11.48
CA VAL A 265 -5.02 -0.42 -12.65
C VAL A 265 -6.23 -1.27 -12.26
N THR A 266 -7.38 -0.61 -12.14
CA THR A 266 -8.65 -1.22 -11.75
C THR A 266 -9.69 -1.18 -12.87
N ILE A 267 -10.64 -2.11 -12.84
CA ILE A 267 -11.76 -2.18 -13.79
C ILE A 267 -13.07 -2.00 -13.03
N PRO A 268 -13.62 -0.77 -12.97
CA PRO A 268 -14.89 -0.51 -12.30
C PRO A 268 -16.08 -0.94 -13.15
N ILE A 269 -17.11 -1.45 -12.47
CA ILE A 269 -18.39 -1.88 -13.03
C ILE A 269 -19.50 -1.33 -12.14
N ASP A 270 -20.38 -0.53 -12.71
CA ASP A 270 -21.62 -0.13 -12.05
C ASP A 270 -22.60 -1.31 -12.09
N LEU A 271 -22.66 -2.07 -11.00
CA LEU A 271 -23.48 -3.28 -10.90
C LEU A 271 -24.97 -2.93 -10.82
N ALA A 272 -25.28 -1.89 -10.04
CA ALA A 272 -26.62 -1.32 -9.85
C ALA A 272 -26.49 0.12 -9.33
N PRO A 273 -27.57 0.93 -9.33
CA PRO A 273 -27.55 2.25 -8.72
C PRO A 273 -27.05 2.19 -7.27
N GLY A 274 -26.03 3.01 -6.94
CA GLY A 274 -25.43 3.05 -5.60
C GLY A 274 -24.57 1.84 -5.24
N VAL A 275 -24.27 0.94 -6.20
CA VAL A 275 -23.41 -0.23 -5.98
C VAL A 275 -22.36 -0.33 -7.06
N ARG A 276 -21.09 -0.25 -6.66
CA ARG A 276 -19.94 -0.38 -7.54
C ARG A 276 -19.17 -1.67 -7.26
N VAL A 277 -18.79 -2.33 -8.33
CA VAL A 277 -17.86 -3.46 -8.34
C VAL A 277 -16.53 -3.01 -8.93
N VAL A 278 -15.42 -3.53 -8.40
CA VAL A 278 -14.08 -3.30 -8.94
C VAL A 278 -13.34 -4.62 -9.05
N PHE A 279 -12.71 -4.87 -10.21
CA PHE A 279 -11.69 -5.91 -10.34
C PHE A 279 -10.32 -5.26 -10.43
N THR A 280 -9.39 -5.66 -9.58
CA THR A 280 -8.00 -5.24 -9.71
C THR A 280 -7.31 -6.07 -10.79
N THR A 281 -6.42 -5.45 -11.56
CA THR A 281 -5.49 -6.20 -12.42
C THR A 281 -4.21 -6.51 -11.62
N ARG A 282 -3.18 -7.03 -12.29
CA ARG A 282 -1.83 -7.20 -11.72
C ARG A 282 -0.91 -6.00 -11.95
N LEU A 283 -1.39 -4.91 -12.57
CA LEU A 283 -0.60 -3.73 -12.95
C LEU A 283 -0.72 -2.60 -11.92
N GLY A 284 0.29 -1.72 -11.88
CA GLY A 284 0.26 -0.54 -11.03
C GLY A 284 0.55 -0.80 -9.56
N GLY A 285 1.55 -1.64 -9.27
CA GLY A 285 1.95 -1.97 -7.90
C GLY A 285 3.45 -1.97 -7.62
N SER A 286 3.81 -2.24 -6.36
CA SER A 286 5.20 -2.23 -5.89
C SER A 286 5.86 -3.61 -5.82
N SER A 287 5.11 -4.69 -6.01
CA SER A 287 5.64 -6.05 -5.95
C SER A 287 6.53 -6.37 -7.15
N SER A 288 7.43 -7.35 -7.00
CA SER A 288 8.38 -7.74 -8.04
C SER A 288 8.40 -9.26 -8.28
N GLY A 289 9.12 -9.71 -9.32
CA GLY A 289 9.25 -11.12 -9.66
C GLY A 289 7.91 -11.82 -9.93
N ASP A 290 7.68 -12.98 -9.32
CA ASP A 290 6.44 -13.76 -9.50
C ASP A 290 5.18 -13.06 -8.95
N TYR A 291 5.35 -12.02 -8.14
CA TYR A 291 4.26 -11.20 -7.60
C TYR A 291 4.07 -9.91 -8.40
N ALA A 292 4.86 -9.65 -9.44
CA ALA A 292 4.82 -8.39 -10.18
C ALA A 292 3.42 -8.09 -10.79
N THR A 293 2.87 -6.88 -10.62
CA THR A 293 3.33 -5.76 -9.76
C THR A 293 2.34 -5.42 -8.65
N PHE A 294 1.04 -5.61 -8.86
CA PHE A 294 0.00 -5.27 -7.89
C PHE A 294 -0.55 -6.48 -7.12
N ASN A 295 0.31 -7.15 -6.36
CA ASN A 295 -0.10 -8.27 -5.54
C ASN A 295 -0.76 -7.81 -4.23
N LEU A 296 -1.96 -8.32 -3.95
CA LEU A 296 -2.73 -7.98 -2.76
C LEU A 296 -2.73 -9.10 -1.71
N GLY A 297 -2.16 -10.26 -2.02
CA GLY A 297 -2.12 -11.43 -1.13
C GLY A 297 -0.73 -11.72 -0.56
N GLY A 298 -0.59 -11.70 0.76
CA GLY A 298 0.64 -12.10 1.48
C GLY A 298 0.87 -13.62 1.60
N LYS A 299 -0.10 -14.47 1.22
CA LYS A 299 -0.07 -15.94 1.53
C LYS A 299 0.96 -16.67 0.70
N GLY A 300 1.29 -16.06 -0.43
CA GLY A 300 2.35 -16.47 -1.32
C GLY A 300 3.73 -15.99 -0.89
N GLY A 301 3.94 -15.38 0.29
CA GLY A 301 5.28 -14.97 0.72
C GLY A 301 5.93 -13.90 -0.18
N ASP A 302 5.12 -12.95 -0.65
CA ASP A 302 5.61 -11.66 -1.15
C ASP A 302 6.11 -10.81 0.02
N GLU A 303 6.88 -9.77 -0.28
CA GLU A 303 7.36 -8.82 0.72
C GLU A 303 6.19 -8.07 1.35
N LEU A 304 6.12 -8.09 2.69
CA LEU A 304 5.00 -7.54 3.46
C LEU A 304 4.76 -6.06 3.12
N LEU A 305 5.83 -5.28 2.99
CA LEU A 305 5.72 -3.86 2.67
C LEU A 305 5.09 -3.62 1.30
N ASN A 306 5.41 -4.42 0.28
CA ASN A 306 4.80 -4.31 -1.05
C ASN A 306 3.30 -4.61 -0.98
N VAL A 307 2.91 -5.67 -0.28
CA VAL A 307 1.50 -6.05 -0.13
C VAL A 307 0.72 -4.97 0.63
N VAL A 308 1.29 -4.40 1.69
CA VAL A 308 0.68 -3.30 2.44
C VAL A 308 0.53 -2.05 1.58
N THR A 309 1.59 -1.64 0.88
CA THR A 309 1.56 -0.48 -0.03
C THR A 309 0.50 -0.66 -1.12
N ASN A 310 0.42 -1.85 -1.74
CA ASN A 310 -0.59 -2.14 -2.75
C ASN A 310 -2.01 -2.05 -2.19
N ARG A 311 -2.25 -2.57 -0.98
CA ARG A 311 -3.58 -2.49 -0.33
C ARG A 311 -3.95 -1.06 0.06
N MET A 312 -2.99 -0.26 0.51
CA MET A 312 -3.21 1.15 0.83
C MET A 312 -3.56 1.95 -0.42
N ALA A 313 -2.80 1.77 -1.50
CA ALA A 313 -3.07 2.38 -2.79
C ALA A 313 -4.48 2.00 -3.31
N LEU A 314 -4.86 0.72 -3.16
CA LEU A 314 -6.22 0.28 -3.50
C LEU A 314 -7.29 0.97 -2.64
N SER A 315 -7.09 1.03 -1.32
CA SER A 315 -8.06 1.64 -0.42
C SER A 315 -8.27 3.13 -0.73
N GLN A 316 -7.18 3.83 -1.04
CA GLN A 316 -7.20 5.24 -1.46
C GLN A 316 -7.94 5.41 -2.79
N GLU A 317 -7.62 4.61 -3.82
CA GLU A 317 -8.30 4.65 -5.13
C GLU A 317 -9.81 4.39 -5.00
N LEU A 318 -10.20 3.46 -4.13
CA LEU A 318 -11.60 3.13 -3.90
C LEU A 318 -12.32 4.16 -3.03
N GLY A 319 -11.59 4.95 -2.23
CA GLY A 319 -12.16 5.77 -1.15
C GLY A 319 -12.85 4.93 -0.07
N HIS A 320 -12.45 3.67 0.11
CA HIS A 320 -13.06 2.73 1.05
C HIS A 320 -12.00 1.88 1.74
N GLU A 321 -12.24 1.53 3.01
CA GLU A 321 -11.47 0.50 3.68
C GLU A 321 -11.76 -0.89 3.09
N LEU A 322 -10.86 -1.86 3.32
CA LEU A 322 -10.97 -3.20 2.75
C LEU A 322 -11.37 -4.24 3.81
N SER A 323 -12.49 -4.94 3.57
CA SER A 323 -12.88 -6.14 4.31
C SER A 323 -12.44 -7.39 3.55
N LEU A 324 -11.37 -8.02 4.04
CA LEU A 324 -10.75 -9.20 3.44
C LEU A 324 -11.00 -10.42 4.35
N ILE A 325 -10.85 -11.65 3.88
CA ILE A 325 -11.01 -12.84 4.74
C ILE A 325 -9.98 -13.91 4.42
N SER A 326 -9.77 -14.80 5.37
CA SER A 326 -8.97 -16.00 5.15
C SER A 326 -9.75 -17.03 4.33
N GLN A 327 -9.64 -16.98 3.01
CA GLN A 327 -10.23 -17.97 2.11
C GLN A 327 -9.66 -19.37 2.36
N VAL A 328 -10.55 -20.33 2.61
CA VAL A 328 -10.22 -21.74 2.93
C VAL A 328 -11.02 -22.73 2.07
N HIS A 329 -11.64 -22.24 0.99
CA HIS A 329 -12.49 -23.00 0.07
C HIS A 329 -13.67 -23.71 0.75
N SER A 330 -14.18 -23.15 1.84
CA SER A 330 -15.37 -23.58 2.57
C SER A 330 -16.68 -23.24 1.85
N GLY A 331 -17.80 -23.70 2.40
CA GLY A 331 -19.15 -23.23 2.05
C GLY A 331 -19.70 -22.20 3.03
N ARG A 332 -18.82 -21.49 3.76
CA ARG A 332 -19.21 -20.59 4.85
C ARG A 332 -19.18 -19.13 4.42
N ALA A 333 -20.30 -18.43 4.58
CA ALA A 333 -20.38 -16.97 4.49
C ALA A 333 -20.36 -16.35 5.90
N VAL A 334 -19.94 -15.09 6.00
CA VAL A 334 -19.92 -14.35 7.27
C VAL A 334 -20.55 -12.99 7.15
N ASP A 335 -21.09 -12.54 8.28
CA ASP A 335 -21.54 -11.18 8.47
C ASP A 335 -20.35 -10.25 8.71
N ALA A 336 -20.05 -9.40 7.74
CA ALA A 336 -18.92 -8.48 7.87
C ALA A 336 -19.25 -7.34 8.83
N ASP A 337 -20.52 -6.93 9.00
CA ASP A 337 -20.84 -5.81 9.89
C ASP A 337 -20.51 -6.13 11.36
N GLU A 338 -20.60 -7.40 11.75
CA GLU A 338 -20.33 -7.88 13.12
C GLU A 338 -18.86 -8.22 13.36
N LEU A 339 -18.12 -8.54 12.29
CA LEU A 339 -16.76 -9.08 12.38
C LEU A 339 -15.70 -8.10 11.91
N TRP A 340 -16.11 -7.04 11.22
CA TRP A 340 -15.18 -6.07 10.67
C TRP A 340 -14.44 -5.35 11.79
N THR A 341 -13.13 -5.33 11.66
CA THR A 341 -12.22 -4.56 12.51
C THR A 341 -11.09 -4.05 11.64
N ARG A 342 -10.62 -2.85 11.97
CA ARG A 342 -9.44 -2.28 11.34
C ARG A 342 -8.21 -2.95 11.93
N ASN A 343 -7.67 -3.94 11.23
CA ASN A 343 -6.34 -4.46 11.54
C ASN A 343 -5.31 -3.38 11.19
N ALA A 344 -4.27 -3.17 12.01
CA ALA A 344 -3.09 -2.42 11.60
C ALA A 344 -2.02 -3.42 11.13
N PRO A 345 -1.45 -3.30 9.91
CA PRO A 345 -1.53 -2.17 8.98
C PRO A 345 -2.48 -2.41 7.79
N TYR A 346 -3.79 -2.49 8.08
CA TYR A 346 -4.97 -2.56 7.21
C TYR A 346 -5.49 -3.93 6.75
N GLY A 347 -6.78 -4.13 7.03
CA GLY A 347 -7.62 -5.15 6.43
C GLY A 347 -7.57 -6.49 7.14
N PHE A 348 -8.74 -7.08 7.27
CA PHE A 348 -8.97 -8.40 7.82
C PHE A 348 -8.10 -9.46 7.08
N ASP A 349 -6.91 -9.82 7.58
CA ASP A 349 -5.94 -10.63 6.85
C ASP A 349 -5.77 -12.03 7.45
N ALA A 350 -6.12 -13.07 6.68
CA ALA A 350 -5.16 -14.17 6.58
C ALA A 350 -4.92 -14.53 5.13
N SER A 351 -4.28 -13.59 4.46
CA SER A 351 -3.21 -13.92 3.54
C SER A 351 -1.98 -14.50 4.27
N GLY A 352 -2.10 -15.15 5.44
CA GLY A 352 -1.01 -15.96 6.02
C GLY A 352 0.25 -15.20 6.42
N SER A 353 0.16 -13.89 6.65
CA SER A 353 1.10 -13.22 7.55
C SER A 353 0.86 -13.75 8.97
N THR A 354 1.50 -14.86 9.35
CA THR A 354 1.55 -15.32 10.75
C THR A 354 2.66 -14.64 11.54
N ALA A 355 3.45 -13.77 10.89
CA ALA A 355 4.49 -13.00 11.53
C ALA A 355 3.94 -11.60 11.85
N VAL A 356 3.31 -11.49 13.02
CA VAL A 356 3.48 -10.26 13.80
C VAL A 356 4.98 -10.25 14.12
N ALA A 357 5.75 -9.33 13.54
CA ALA A 357 7.07 -9.05 14.09
C ALA A 357 6.84 -8.76 15.57
N PRO A 358 7.48 -9.49 16.51
CA PRO A 358 7.17 -9.34 17.93
C PRO A 358 7.32 -7.87 18.29
N VAL A 359 6.20 -7.24 18.65
CA VAL A 359 6.18 -5.97 19.38
C VAL A 359 7.07 -6.18 20.60
N ALA A 360 8.15 -5.41 20.69
CA ALA A 360 9.09 -5.48 21.80
C ALA A 360 8.32 -5.27 23.11
N GLU A 361 8.60 -6.14 24.09
CA GLU A 361 8.03 -6.09 25.44
C GLU A 361 8.18 -4.67 26.03
N GLY A 362 7.07 -3.96 26.24
CA GLY A 362 7.12 -2.60 26.81
C GLY A 362 5.91 -1.71 26.54
N LEU A 363 5.04 -2.05 25.59
CA LEU A 363 3.77 -1.35 25.40
C LEU A 363 2.77 -1.83 26.46
N SER A 364 2.16 -0.88 27.17
CA SER A 364 1.15 -1.07 28.22
C SER A 364 0.14 -2.19 27.90
N ASP A 365 -0.44 -2.82 28.94
CA ASP A 365 -1.44 -3.91 28.97
C ASP A 365 -2.58 -3.91 27.91
N ALA A 366 -2.69 -2.87 27.07
CA ALA A 366 -3.59 -2.80 25.91
C ALA A 366 -2.99 -3.34 24.58
N ALA A 367 -1.67 -3.47 24.44
CA ALA A 367 -1.01 -3.89 23.19
C ALA A 367 -0.55 -5.36 23.15
N GLU A 368 -0.50 -6.05 24.29
CA GLU A 368 -0.10 -7.47 24.41
C GLU A 368 -1.16 -8.47 23.86
N SER A 369 -2.18 -8.02 23.10
CA SER A 369 -3.29 -8.91 22.70
C SER A 369 -3.87 -8.76 21.29
N ALA A 370 -3.33 -7.91 20.42
CA ALA A 370 -3.89 -7.78 19.07
C ALA A 370 -3.34 -8.86 18.12
N GLU A 371 -3.71 -10.14 18.34
CA GLU A 371 -3.66 -11.15 17.28
C GLU A 371 -4.43 -10.59 16.07
N ALA A 372 -3.84 -10.65 14.87
CA ALA A 372 -4.54 -10.27 13.64
C ALA A 372 -5.87 -11.04 13.57
N HIS A 373 -6.99 -10.31 13.69
CA HIS A 373 -8.28 -10.96 13.78
C HIS A 373 -8.54 -11.68 12.46
N THR A 374 -8.60 -13.01 12.53
CA THR A 374 -8.68 -13.92 11.38
C THR A 374 -10.01 -14.68 11.39
N VAL A 375 -10.75 -14.61 10.28
CA VAL A 375 -12.06 -15.19 10.02
C VAL A 375 -11.89 -16.00 8.76
N SER A 376 -12.00 -17.31 8.91
CA SER A 376 -11.82 -18.26 7.81
C SER A 376 -13.13 -18.57 7.10
N ALA A 377 -13.45 -17.84 6.04
CA ALA A 377 -14.70 -17.99 5.30
C ALA A 377 -14.41 -17.89 3.80
N ASP A 378 -15.43 -18.10 2.97
CA ASP A 378 -15.35 -17.90 1.52
C ASP A 378 -16.51 -17.05 1.00
N GLY A 379 -17.25 -16.40 1.91
CA GLY A 379 -18.28 -15.42 1.59
C GLY A 379 -18.36 -14.35 2.66
N GLN A 380 -18.69 -13.13 2.29
CA GLN A 380 -18.94 -12.00 3.20
C GLN A 380 -20.24 -11.31 2.78
N VAL A 381 -21.04 -10.87 3.75
CA VAL A 381 -22.27 -10.08 3.55
C VAL A 381 -22.20 -8.85 4.44
N SER A 382 -22.64 -7.69 3.94
CA SER A 382 -22.64 -6.44 4.69
C SER A 382 -23.81 -5.55 4.31
N THR A 383 -24.28 -4.77 5.28
CA THR A 383 -25.21 -3.66 5.08
C THR A 383 -24.52 -2.29 5.21
N SER A 384 -23.24 -2.28 5.54
CA SER A 384 -22.41 -1.09 5.74
C SER A 384 -22.03 -0.40 4.41
N GLN A 385 -21.76 0.90 4.49
CA GLN A 385 -21.11 1.68 3.43
C GLN A 385 -19.65 2.04 3.80
N ALA A 386 -19.16 1.62 4.96
CA ALA A 386 -17.86 2.04 5.47
C ALA A 386 -16.66 1.35 4.80
N PHE A 387 -16.88 0.20 4.16
CA PHE A 387 -15.82 -0.63 3.61
C PHE A 387 -16.28 -1.40 2.37
N ALA A 388 -15.32 -1.79 1.54
CA ALA A 388 -15.50 -2.67 0.40
C ALA A 388 -15.28 -4.13 0.81
N LEU A 389 -16.17 -5.04 0.38
CA LEU A 389 -15.99 -6.48 0.55
C LEU A 389 -15.08 -7.02 -0.55
N GLY A 390 -13.93 -7.59 -0.19
CA GLY A 390 -12.95 -8.13 -1.13
C GLY A 390 -12.83 -9.66 -1.10
N MET A 391 -12.66 -10.25 -2.29
CA MET A 391 -12.32 -11.68 -2.47
C MET A 391 -11.05 -11.83 -3.30
N PHE A 392 -10.06 -12.54 -2.79
CA PHE A 392 -8.86 -12.86 -3.55
C PHE A 392 -9.18 -13.87 -4.65
N ALA A 393 -8.55 -13.68 -5.82
CA ALA A 393 -8.63 -14.62 -6.91
C ALA A 393 -7.27 -14.79 -7.62
N ALA A 394 -7.06 -16.01 -8.10
CA ALA A 394 -6.09 -16.40 -9.11
C ALA A 394 -6.62 -17.73 -9.66
N ASP A 395 -7.46 -17.66 -10.69
CA ASP A 395 -8.29 -18.74 -11.27
C ASP A 395 -9.64 -19.03 -10.62
N CYS A 396 -9.74 -19.10 -9.28
CA CYS A 396 -11.04 -19.31 -8.65
C CYS A 396 -11.99 -18.15 -8.94
N LEU A 397 -13.28 -18.44 -9.07
CA LEU A 397 -14.29 -17.45 -9.48
C LEU A 397 -14.75 -16.60 -8.30
N PRO A 398 -14.56 -15.28 -8.31
CA PRO A 398 -15.29 -14.39 -7.42
C PRO A 398 -16.70 -14.10 -7.97
N VAL A 399 -17.71 -14.19 -7.11
CA VAL A 399 -19.11 -13.79 -7.40
C VAL A 399 -19.48 -12.65 -6.46
N LEU A 400 -19.89 -11.52 -7.02
CA LEU A 400 -20.26 -10.33 -6.26
C LEU A 400 -21.76 -10.09 -6.43
N LEU A 401 -22.47 -9.86 -5.33
CA LEU A 401 -23.93 -9.76 -5.30
C LEU A 401 -24.37 -8.49 -4.55
N ALA A 402 -25.49 -7.93 -4.96
CA ALA A 402 -26.11 -6.83 -4.23
C ALA A 402 -27.63 -6.84 -4.37
N ASP A 403 -28.30 -6.43 -3.31
CA ASP A 403 -29.65 -5.88 -3.38
C ASP A 403 -29.53 -4.35 -3.20
N PRO A 404 -29.65 -3.57 -4.30
CA PRO A 404 -29.51 -2.12 -4.24
C PRO A 404 -30.70 -1.43 -3.55
N GLU A 405 -31.89 -2.06 -3.51
CA GLU A 405 -33.08 -1.45 -2.90
C GLU A 405 -33.03 -1.54 -1.37
N HIS A 406 -32.51 -2.65 -0.84
CA HIS A 406 -32.39 -2.88 0.60
C HIS A 406 -30.98 -2.58 1.15
N GLY A 407 -30.03 -2.22 0.29
CA GLY A 407 -28.70 -1.78 0.69
C GLY A 407 -27.80 -2.89 1.23
N VAL A 408 -27.95 -4.12 0.71
CA VAL A 408 -27.16 -5.29 1.12
C VAL A 408 -26.19 -5.66 0.01
N ILE A 409 -24.91 -5.83 0.33
CA ILE A 409 -23.86 -6.29 -0.59
C ILE A 409 -23.23 -7.59 -0.09
N ALA A 410 -22.70 -8.38 -1.02
CA ALA A 410 -21.99 -9.61 -0.70
C ALA A 410 -20.91 -9.93 -1.72
N ALA A 411 -19.88 -10.64 -1.26
CA ALA A 411 -18.84 -11.20 -2.09
C ALA A 411 -18.65 -12.67 -1.73
N ALA A 412 -18.40 -13.53 -2.71
CA ALA A 412 -18.14 -14.95 -2.51
C ALA A 412 -16.99 -15.45 -3.39
N HIS A 413 -16.13 -16.28 -2.80
CA HIS A 413 -15.06 -17.01 -3.47
C HIS A 413 -15.53 -18.42 -3.86
N CYS A 414 -15.85 -18.58 -5.13
CA CYS A 414 -16.49 -19.75 -5.71
C CYS A 414 -15.46 -20.62 -6.47
N GLY A 415 -14.41 -21.07 -5.77
CA GLY A 415 -13.56 -22.15 -6.27
C GLY A 415 -14.32 -23.48 -6.39
N ARG A 416 -13.74 -24.49 -7.06
CA ARG A 416 -14.38 -25.80 -7.25
C ARG A 416 -14.95 -26.40 -5.97
N MET A 417 -14.17 -26.39 -4.89
CA MET A 417 -14.61 -26.93 -3.59
C MET A 417 -15.66 -26.05 -2.90
N GLY A 418 -15.57 -24.72 -3.03
CA GLY A 418 -16.57 -23.80 -2.46
C GLY A 418 -17.93 -23.98 -3.11
N LEU A 419 -17.95 -24.15 -4.45
CA LEU A 419 -19.17 -24.46 -5.20
C LEU A 419 -19.80 -25.78 -4.73
N VAL A 420 -19.02 -26.87 -4.67
CA VAL A 420 -19.51 -28.18 -4.16
C VAL A 420 -20.06 -28.06 -2.73
N ARG A 421 -19.51 -27.16 -1.92
CA ARG A 421 -19.94 -26.90 -0.54
C ARG A 421 -21.10 -25.90 -0.43
N GLY A 422 -21.64 -25.38 -1.53
CA GLY A 422 -22.83 -24.55 -1.54
C GLY A 422 -22.62 -23.07 -1.19
N ILE A 423 -21.41 -22.53 -1.38
CA ILE A 423 -21.08 -21.15 -0.94
C ILE A 423 -22.02 -20.06 -1.48
N ILE A 424 -22.52 -20.21 -2.72
CA ILE A 424 -23.45 -19.24 -3.33
C ILE A 424 -24.78 -19.22 -2.59
N GLY A 425 -25.36 -20.40 -2.32
CA GLY A 425 -26.62 -20.51 -1.59
C GLY A 425 -26.50 -19.94 -0.18
N GLU A 426 -25.44 -20.30 0.55
CA GLU A 426 -25.15 -19.78 1.88
C GLU A 426 -25.03 -18.24 1.89
N THR A 427 -24.33 -17.67 0.91
CA THR A 427 -24.14 -16.22 0.80
C THR A 427 -25.48 -15.51 0.54
N VAL A 428 -26.32 -16.03 -0.36
CA VAL A 428 -27.63 -15.47 -0.66
C VAL A 428 -28.58 -15.59 0.55
N ASP A 429 -28.57 -16.73 1.24
CA ASP A 429 -29.38 -16.92 2.44
C ASP A 429 -28.98 -15.95 3.56
N LEU A 430 -27.68 -15.71 3.73
CA LEU A 430 -27.17 -14.69 4.66
C LEU A 430 -27.58 -13.27 4.24
N MET A 431 -27.50 -12.91 2.95
CA MET A 431 -28.02 -11.62 2.45
C MET A 431 -29.49 -11.43 2.81
N VAL A 432 -30.32 -12.45 2.60
CA VAL A 432 -31.76 -12.39 2.92
C VAL A 432 -31.97 -12.26 4.43
N SER A 433 -31.18 -12.94 5.25
CA SER A 433 -31.25 -12.79 6.71
C SER A 433 -30.88 -11.37 7.18
N ARG A 434 -30.09 -10.64 6.40
CA ARG A 434 -29.72 -9.22 6.62
C ARG A 434 -30.65 -8.23 5.92
N GLY A 435 -31.78 -8.69 5.39
CA GLY A 435 -32.84 -7.85 4.88
C GLY A 435 -32.87 -7.68 3.36
N ALA A 436 -32.03 -8.39 2.60
CA ALA A 436 -32.14 -8.41 1.14
C ALA A 436 -33.43 -9.10 0.69
N ASP A 437 -34.05 -8.56 -0.35
CA ASP A 437 -35.04 -9.26 -1.15
C ASP A 437 -34.34 -10.13 -2.20
N ARG A 438 -34.60 -11.43 -2.13
CA ARG A 438 -33.98 -12.44 -3.00
C ARG A 438 -34.22 -12.16 -4.48
N GLU A 439 -35.40 -11.70 -4.86
CA GLU A 439 -35.74 -11.38 -6.25
C GLU A 439 -35.06 -10.08 -6.73
N GLY A 440 -34.74 -9.18 -5.79
CA GLY A 440 -34.02 -7.93 -6.01
C GLY A 440 -32.52 -8.09 -6.26
N ILE A 441 -31.94 -9.22 -5.85
CA ILE A 441 -30.48 -9.45 -5.94
C ILE A 441 -30.02 -9.46 -7.39
N VAL A 442 -28.97 -8.66 -7.65
CA VAL A 442 -28.17 -8.67 -8.86
C VAL A 442 -26.79 -9.25 -8.57
N ALA A 443 -26.21 -9.95 -9.53
CA ALA A 443 -24.87 -10.52 -9.40
C ALA A 443 -23.97 -10.17 -10.59
N THR A 444 -22.67 -10.23 -10.37
CA THR A 444 -21.66 -10.26 -11.44
C THR A 444 -20.62 -11.34 -11.15
N LEU A 445 -20.11 -11.94 -12.22
CA LEU A 445 -19.05 -12.94 -12.17
C LEU A 445 -17.74 -12.25 -12.56
N GLY A 446 -16.73 -12.36 -11.70
CA GLY A 446 -15.42 -11.79 -11.98
C GLY A 446 -14.50 -12.70 -12.81
N PRO A 447 -13.26 -12.26 -13.04
CA PRO A 447 -12.27 -13.04 -13.78
C PRO A 447 -11.99 -14.38 -13.10
N CYS A 448 -11.97 -15.46 -13.88
CA CYS A 448 -11.71 -16.82 -13.40
C CYS A 448 -11.15 -17.68 -14.52
N ILE A 449 -10.59 -18.85 -14.21
CA ILE A 449 -10.19 -19.79 -15.26
C ILE A 449 -11.42 -20.31 -16.01
N CYS A 450 -11.41 -20.30 -17.34
CA CYS A 450 -12.57 -20.72 -18.13
C CYS A 450 -12.60 -22.25 -18.37
N GLY A 451 -13.77 -22.77 -18.77
CA GLY A 451 -13.94 -24.21 -19.05
C GLY A 451 -13.04 -24.77 -20.15
N ASP A 452 -12.57 -23.94 -21.09
CA ASP A 452 -11.59 -24.33 -22.12
C ASP A 452 -10.16 -24.51 -21.56
N CYS A 453 -9.90 -23.95 -20.37
CA CYS A 453 -8.57 -23.86 -19.74
C CYS A 453 -8.46 -24.72 -18.48
N TYR A 454 -9.56 -24.95 -17.76
CA TYR A 454 -9.52 -25.57 -16.45
C TYR A 454 -9.47 -27.10 -16.53
N GLU A 455 -8.31 -27.62 -16.94
CA GLU A 455 -8.07 -29.06 -17.04
C GLU A 455 -7.89 -29.68 -15.65
N VAL A 456 -8.56 -30.80 -15.41
CA VAL A 456 -8.51 -31.56 -14.17
C VAL A 456 -8.31 -33.05 -14.48
N GLY A 457 -8.17 -33.89 -13.46
CA GLY A 457 -8.19 -35.34 -13.65
C GLY A 457 -9.60 -35.86 -13.96
N GLU A 458 -9.69 -37.01 -14.62
CA GLU A 458 -10.97 -37.65 -15.00
C GLU A 458 -11.92 -37.81 -13.80
N ASP A 459 -11.40 -38.26 -12.66
CA ASP A 459 -12.17 -38.45 -11.42
C ASP A 459 -12.80 -37.12 -10.94
N ILE A 460 -12.03 -36.03 -10.99
CA ILE A 460 -12.50 -34.69 -10.58
C ILE A 460 -13.56 -34.18 -11.55
N ALA A 461 -13.37 -34.37 -12.86
CA ALA A 461 -14.35 -33.96 -13.86
C ALA A 461 -15.67 -34.74 -13.72
N GLN A 462 -15.60 -36.04 -13.43
CA GLN A 462 -16.77 -36.88 -13.20
C GLN A 462 -17.51 -36.48 -11.92
N GLU A 463 -16.79 -36.26 -10.81
CA GLU A 463 -17.38 -35.83 -9.55
C GLU A 463 -18.03 -34.45 -9.68
N PHE A 464 -17.38 -33.51 -10.39
CA PHE A 464 -17.92 -32.17 -10.58
C PHE A 464 -19.16 -32.18 -11.48
N GLU A 465 -19.17 -32.94 -12.57
CA GLU A 465 -20.35 -33.13 -13.43
C GLU A 465 -21.53 -33.77 -12.68
N ALA A 466 -21.26 -34.68 -11.75
CA ALA A 466 -22.30 -35.29 -10.93
C ALA A 466 -22.97 -34.27 -9.98
N HIS A 467 -22.21 -33.29 -9.47
CA HIS A 467 -22.75 -32.20 -8.66
C HIS A 467 -23.40 -31.10 -9.51
N PHE A 468 -22.79 -30.78 -10.66
CA PHE A 468 -23.20 -29.71 -11.58
C PHE A 468 -23.31 -30.25 -13.01
N PRO A 469 -24.44 -30.89 -13.37
CA PRO A 469 -24.61 -31.46 -14.70
C PRO A 469 -24.49 -30.42 -15.82
N GLY A 470 -23.77 -30.75 -16.89
CA GLY A 470 -23.52 -29.88 -18.04
C GLY A 470 -22.29 -28.97 -17.91
N THR A 471 -21.46 -29.15 -16.88
CA THR A 471 -20.27 -28.32 -16.64
C THR A 471 -18.98 -28.99 -17.06
N ARG A 472 -19.00 -30.28 -17.40
CA ARG A 472 -17.85 -30.98 -17.96
C ARG A 472 -17.48 -30.46 -19.36
N THR A 473 -16.19 -30.21 -19.56
CA THR A 473 -15.63 -29.75 -20.84
C THR A 473 -14.52 -30.69 -21.34
N VAL A 474 -14.11 -30.49 -22.59
CA VAL A 474 -12.81 -30.93 -23.10
C VAL A 474 -11.95 -29.69 -23.26
N THR A 475 -10.82 -29.63 -22.58
CA THR A 475 -9.97 -28.43 -22.58
C THR A 475 -9.24 -28.29 -23.90
N ARG A 476 -8.65 -27.11 -24.13
CA ARG A 476 -7.76 -26.88 -25.28
C ARG A 476 -6.51 -27.78 -25.27
N PHE A 477 -6.15 -28.33 -24.11
CA PHE A 477 -5.01 -29.23 -23.95
C PHE A 477 -5.39 -30.69 -24.24
N GLY A 478 -6.67 -30.96 -24.47
CA GLY A 478 -7.21 -32.26 -24.90
C GLY A 478 -7.69 -33.16 -23.76
N GLY A 479 -7.47 -32.78 -22.50
CA GLY A 479 -7.95 -33.51 -21.33
C GLY A 479 -9.33 -33.06 -20.84
N PRO A 480 -9.86 -33.75 -19.80
CA PRO A 480 -11.14 -33.40 -19.20
C PRO A 480 -11.04 -32.11 -18.38
N GLY A 481 -12.04 -31.24 -18.51
CA GLY A 481 -12.12 -29.97 -17.79
C GLY A 481 -13.46 -29.73 -17.12
N VAL A 482 -13.53 -28.62 -16.37
CA VAL A 482 -14.72 -28.17 -15.65
C VAL A 482 -14.98 -26.68 -15.86
N ASP A 483 -16.25 -26.31 -16.05
CA ASP A 483 -16.68 -24.91 -16.15
C ASP A 483 -17.31 -24.44 -14.83
N ILE A 484 -16.49 -23.79 -13.99
CA ILE A 484 -16.93 -23.23 -12.71
C ILE A 484 -17.83 -22.01 -12.86
N ALA A 485 -17.74 -21.27 -13.98
CA ALA A 485 -18.60 -20.13 -14.24
C ALA A 485 -20.01 -20.58 -14.62
N GLN A 486 -20.13 -21.67 -15.40
CA GLN A 486 -21.41 -22.31 -15.67
C GLN A 486 -22.03 -22.85 -14.38
N ALA A 487 -21.28 -23.60 -13.56
CA ALA A 487 -21.75 -24.08 -12.28
C ALA A 487 -22.28 -22.95 -11.38
N ALA A 488 -21.55 -21.83 -11.29
CA ALA A 488 -21.97 -20.68 -10.50
C ALA A 488 -23.27 -20.03 -11.02
N ARG A 489 -23.46 -19.94 -12.34
CA ARG A 489 -24.73 -19.44 -12.91
C ARG A 489 -25.91 -20.33 -12.56
N ASP A 490 -25.72 -21.64 -12.59
CA ASP A 490 -26.75 -22.61 -12.23
C ASP A 490 -27.09 -22.53 -10.73
N GLU A 491 -26.08 -22.38 -9.87
CA GLU A 491 -26.29 -22.18 -8.43
C GLU A 491 -26.94 -20.84 -8.09
N LEU A 492 -26.57 -19.75 -8.76
CA LEU A 492 -27.26 -18.46 -8.62
C LEU A 492 -28.74 -18.59 -8.99
N SER A 493 -29.03 -19.26 -10.11
CA SER A 493 -30.40 -19.51 -10.55
C SER A 493 -31.19 -20.35 -9.53
N LYS A 494 -30.59 -21.41 -8.99
CA LYS A 494 -31.20 -22.23 -7.91
C LYS A 494 -31.42 -21.43 -6.63
N ALA A 495 -30.53 -20.48 -6.32
CA ALA A 495 -30.66 -19.58 -5.18
C ALA A 495 -31.67 -18.44 -5.39
N GLY A 496 -32.31 -18.35 -6.57
CA GLY A 496 -33.31 -17.33 -6.90
C GLY A 496 -32.73 -16.04 -7.48
N VAL A 497 -31.43 -16.00 -7.78
CA VAL A 497 -30.74 -14.84 -8.37
C VAL A 497 -30.69 -14.98 -9.89
N HIS A 498 -31.53 -14.22 -10.58
CA HIS A 498 -31.69 -14.34 -12.04
C HIS A 498 -31.06 -13.18 -12.83
N ARG A 499 -30.66 -12.10 -12.15
CA ARG A 499 -30.11 -10.89 -12.78
C ARG A 499 -28.59 -10.92 -12.68
N ILE A 500 -27.93 -11.25 -13.78
CA ILE A 500 -26.47 -11.29 -13.87
C ILE A 500 -25.99 -10.20 -14.83
N VAL A 501 -25.21 -9.24 -14.31
CA VAL A 501 -24.54 -8.20 -15.09
C VAL A 501 -23.20 -8.75 -15.55
N SER A 502 -22.91 -8.64 -16.85
CA SER A 502 -21.67 -9.14 -17.42
C SER A 502 -20.57 -8.10 -17.34
N ALA A 503 -19.44 -8.47 -16.72
CA ALA A 503 -18.20 -7.69 -16.71
C ALA A 503 -17.46 -7.65 -18.06
N ARG A 504 -17.84 -8.54 -18.99
CA ARG A 504 -17.08 -8.87 -20.20
C ARG A 504 -16.69 -7.66 -21.03
N SER A 505 -17.65 -6.80 -21.38
CA SER A 505 -17.39 -5.64 -22.24
C SER A 505 -16.42 -4.65 -21.60
N ARG A 506 -16.41 -4.55 -20.27
CA ARG A 506 -15.52 -3.64 -19.55
C ARG A 506 -14.11 -4.19 -19.46
N VAL A 507 -13.99 -5.49 -19.24
CA VAL A 507 -12.71 -6.21 -19.30
C VAL A 507 -12.11 -6.18 -20.71
N GLU A 508 -12.92 -6.41 -21.74
CA GLU A 508 -12.47 -6.35 -23.14
C GLU A 508 -11.98 -4.95 -23.50
N ALA A 509 -12.67 -3.89 -23.07
CA ALA A 509 -12.24 -2.52 -23.26
C ALA A 509 -10.90 -2.22 -22.56
N ALA A 510 -10.75 -2.65 -21.30
CA ALA A 510 -9.49 -2.47 -20.56
C ALA A 510 -8.33 -3.24 -21.23
N THR A 511 -8.57 -4.47 -21.66
CA THR A 511 -7.56 -5.28 -22.37
C THR A 511 -7.15 -4.65 -23.69
N GLN A 512 -8.10 -4.04 -24.41
CA GLN A 512 -7.80 -3.30 -25.62
C GLN A 512 -7.00 -2.03 -25.35
N TYR A 513 -7.28 -1.31 -24.25
CA TYR A 513 -6.56 -0.10 -23.87
C TYR A 513 -5.11 -0.42 -23.48
N LEU A 514 -4.90 -1.53 -22.77
CA LEU A 514 -3.60 -1.97 -22.24
C LEU A 514 -2.79 -2.82 -23.23
N ARG A 515 -3.20 -2.90 -24.49
CA ARG A 515 -2.59 -3.78 -25.51
C ARG A 515 -1.13 -3.43 -25.85
N GLU A 516 -0.75 -2.19 -25.58
CA GLU A 516 0.54 -1.57 -25.87
C GLU A 516 1.16 -1.01 -24.57
N ASP A 517 0.69 -1.50 -23.41
CA ASP A 517 1.21 -1.06 -22.11
C ASP A 517 2.58 -1.69 -21.82
N ASP A 518 3.56 -0.83 -21.54
CA ASP A 518 4.95 -1.21 -21.31
C ASP A 518 5.15 -2.10 -20.06
N GLU A 519 4.35 -1.88 -18.99
CA GLU A 519 4.43 -2.70 -17.77
C GLU A 519 3.89 -4.11 -18.04
N LEU A 520 2.74 -4.20 -18.70
CA LEU A 520 2.14 -5.46 -19.09
C LEU A 520 3.02 -6.25 -20.07
N GLU A 521 3.70 -5.56 -20.98
CA GLU A 521 4.67 -6.19 -21.89
C GLU A 521 5.84 -6.81 -21.14
N ARG A 522 6.49 -6.05 -20.23
CA ARG A 522 7.59 -6.56 -19.38
C ARG A 522 7.15 -7.76 -18.53
N ILE A 523 5.95 -7.71 -17.97
CA ILE A 523 5.38 -8.81 -17.19
C ILE A 523 5.23 -10.07 -18.07
N CYS A 524 4.69 -9.92 -19.28
CA CYS A 524 4.52 -11.05 -20.19
C CYS A 524 5.87 -11.70 -20.58
N GLU A 525 6.90 -10.88 -20.82
CA GLU A 525 8.25 -11.37 -21.08
C GLU A 525 8.79 -12.20 -19.90
N SER A 526 8.52 -11.75 -18.66
CA SER A 526 8.94 -12.43 -17.43
C SER A 526 8.18 -13.75 -17.16
N ASP A 527 6.96 -13.89 -17.68
CA ASP A 527 6.12 -15.09 -17.53
C ASP A 527 6.55 -16.26 -18.43
N GLY A 528 7.49 -16.06 -19.36
CA GLY A 528 8.19 -17.16 -20.01
C GLY A 528 7.80 -17.52 -21.45
N GLY A 529 7.62 -16.55 -22.35
CA GLY A 529 8.08 -16.75 -23.73
C GLY A 529 7.27 -16.20 -24.90
N GLU A 530 6.04 -15.71 -24.73
CA GLU A 530 5.31 -15.01 -25.80
C GLU A 530 5.23 -13.52 -25.50
N THR A 531 5.43 -12.68 -26.52
CA THR A 531 5.24 -11.23 -26.38
C THR A 531 3.77 -10.91 -26.16
N LEU A 532 3.49 -9.75 -25.55
CA LEU A 532 2.12 -9.32 -25.25
C LEU A 532 1.19 -9.37 -26.49
N PRO A 533 1.58 -8.87 -27.68
CA PRO A 533 0.73 -8.97 -28.88
C PRO A 533 0.37 -10.41 -29.29
N ILE A 534 1.32 -11.35 -29.15
CA ILE A 534 1.09 -12.77 -29.48
C ILE A 534 0.10 -13.38 -28.47
N ARG A 535 0.33 -13.16 -27.18
CA ARG A 535 -0.53 -13.67 -26.10
C ARG A 535 -1.97 -13.16 -26.26
N LEU A 536 -2.15 -11.88 -26.58
CA LEU A 536 -3.46 -11.28 -26.84
C LEU A 536 -4.12 -11.85 -28.11
N SER A 537 -3.35 -12.18 -29.15
CA SER A 537 -3.89 -12.77 -30.39
C SER A 537 -4.48 -14.17 -30.22
N HIS A 538 -4.03 -14.90 -29.19
CA HIS A 538 -4.51 -16.24 -28.84
C HIS A 538 -5.71 -16.22 -27.87
N MET A 539 -6.03 -15.08 -27.29
CA MET A 539 -7.08 -14.93 -26.29
C MET A 539 -8.46 -15.13 -26.92
N ARG A 540 -9.29 -15.97 -26.29
CA ARG A 540 -10.69 -16.20 -26.69
C ARG A 540 -11.68 -15.69 -25.65
N HIS A 541 -11.24 -15.61 -24.40
CA HIS A 541 -12.05 -15.33 -23.21
C HIS A 541 -11.33 -14.28 -22.36
N GLY A 542 -11.71 -13.00 -22.48
CA GLY A 542 -11.05 -11.91 -21.73
C GLY A 542 -11.11 -12.02 -20.20
N LEU A 543 -12.14 -12.69 -19.67
CA LEU A 543 -12.25 -12.99 -18.24
C LEU A 543 -11.40 -14.20 -17.80
N CYS A 544 -10.82 -14.95 -18.73
CA CYS A 544 -10.00 -16.11 -18.41
C CYS A 544 -8.66 -15.66 -17.82
N THR A 545 -8.45 -15.95 -16.54
CA THR A 545 -7.20 -15.65 -15.82
C THR A 545 -5.97 -16.30 -16.48
N LEU A 546 -6.14 -17.49 -17.07
CA LEU A 546 -5.05 -18.18 -17.77
C LEU A 546 -4.68 -17.50 -19.11
N GLU A 547 -5.68 -17.01 -19.85
CA GLU A 547 -5.43 -16.43 -21.19
C GLU A 547 -5.01 -14.96 -21.12
N ASN A 548 -5.75 -14.16 -20.36
CA ASN A 548 -5.58 -12.71 -20.35
C ASN A 548 -4.48 -12.31 -19.35
N PRO A 549 -3.38 -11.69 -19.81
CA PRO A 549 -2.25 -11.35 -18.95
C PRO A 549 -2.51 -10.28 -17.90
N LEU A 550 -3.66 -9.58 -17.96
CA LEU A 550 -4.08 -8.64 -16.91
C LEU A 550 -4.23 -9.30 -15.53
N TRP A 551 -4.34 -10.61 -15.50
CA TRP A 551 -4.71 -11.38 -14.34
C TRP A 551 -3.55 -12.20 -13.79
N TYR A 552 -3.49 -12.34 -12.47
CA TYR A 552 -2.78 -13.47 -11.87
C TYR A 552 -3.52 -14.77 -12.16
N SER A 553 -2.77 -15.85 -12.45
CA SER A 553 -3.30 -17.18 -12.66
C SER A 553 -2.40 -18.23 -12.02
N HIS A 554 -2.98 -18.99 -11.10
CA HIS A 554 -2.28 -20.10 -10.46
C HIS A 554 -1.90 -21.18 -11.48
N ARG A 555 -2.79 -21.50 -12.41
CA ARG A 555 -2.55 -22.45 -13.51
C ARG A 555 -1.43 -21.99 -14.41
N ALA A 556 -1.38 -20.70 -14.78
CA ALA A 556 -0.29 -20.17 -15.59
C ALA A 556 1.05 -20.36 -14.89
N SER A 557 1.11 -20.01 -13.61
CA SER A 557 2.30 -20.15 -12.77
C SER A 557 2.76 -21.59 -12.64
N VAL A 558 1.84 -22.54 -12.41
CA VAL A 558 2.15 -23.97 -12.37
C VAL A 558 2.72 -24.47 -13.71
N LEU A 559 2.14 -24.06 -14.84
CA LEU A 559 2.63 -24.43 -16.18
C LEU A 559 4.01 -23.84 -16.47
N ALA A 560 4.29 -22.65 -15.96
CA ALA A 560 5.60 -21.99 -16.05
C ALA A 560 6.63 -22.51 -15.03
N GLY A 561 6.25 -23.44 -14.14
CA GLY A 561 7.13 -23.96 -13.09
C GLY A 561 7.43 -22.97 -11.96
N LYS A 562 6.63 -21.89 -11.85
CA LYS A 562 6.72 -20.93 -10.76
C LYS A 562 6.22 -21.57 -9.46
N ARG A 563 6.84 -21.21 -8.34
CA ARG A 563 6.45 -21.76 -7.03
C ARG A 563 5.24 -21.04 -6.45
N GLN A 564 5.08 -19.76 -6.77
CA GLN A 564 4.07 -18.88 -6.18
C GLN A 564 3.62 -17.84 -7.21
N GLU A 565 2.55 -17.11 -6.90
CA GLU A 565 2.01 -16.03 -7.72
C GLU A 565 1.22 -15.05 -6.86
N GLY A 566 1.03 -13.84 -7.38
CA GLY A 566 0.20 -12.83 -6.71
C GLY A 566 -1.29 -13.16 -6.69
N ARG A 567 -2.08 -12.31 -6.04
CA ARG A 567 -3.55 -12.39 -5.96
C ARG A 567 -4.16 -11.05 -6.34
N MET A 568 -5.15 -11.09 -7.23
CA MET A 568 -6.04 -9.95 -7.47
C MET A 568 -7.16 -9.91 -6.44
N LEU A 569 -7.86 -8.79 -6.33
CA LEU A 569 -9.12 -8.66 -5.60
C LEU A 569 -10.28 -8.39 -6.54
N ALA A 570 -11.40 -9.06 -6.27
CA ALA A 570 -12.72 -8.66 -6.71
C ALA A 570 -13.44 -8.00 -5.54
N LEU A 571 -13.84 -6.75 -5.71
CA LEU A 571 -14.41 -5.92 -4.65
C LEU A 571 -15.82 -5.45 -5.00
N ILE A 572 -16.65 -5.30 -3.97
CA ILE A 572 -17.96 -4.65 -4.06
C ILE A 572 -18.13 -3.67 -2.91
N MET A 573 -18.67 -2.50 -3.21
CA MET A 573 -18.98 -1.46 -2.24
C MET A 573 -20.26 -0.71 -2.61
N ARG A 574 -20.84 -0.06 -1.62
CA ARG A 574 -21.96 0.87 -1.80
C ARG A 574 -21.41 2.28 -1.93
N VAL A 575 -21.82 3.02 -2.96
CA VAL A 575 -21.31 4.36 -3.32
C VAL A 575 -22.37 5.44 -3.23
#